data_AF-A0A1Z9GQ24-F1
#
_entry.id   AF-A0A1Z9GQ24-F1
#
_cell.length_a   1.000
_cell.length_b   1.000
_cell.length_c   1.000
_cell.angle_alpha   90.00
_cell.angle_beta   90.00
_cell.angle_gamma   90.00
#
_symmetry.space_group_name_H-M   'P 1'
#
loop_
_entity.id
_entity.type
_entity.pdbx_description
1 polymer ?
#
loop_
_entity_poly.entity_id
_entity_poly.type
_entity_poly.pdbx_seq_one_letter_code
_entity_poly.pdbx_strand_id
1 'polypeptide(L)'
;MVGFVDTFNNQAGYDEKFAGKDSGPYVGVVKFTNDPTRQGRLGVNIPELTQTQNPSPDDCIWCNYLSPFYGAKSVEATSKSDPNDYKSTQHSYGFWAIPPDVDTEVLVIFAKGEASRKNAFWIGCVQGPLTNQQVPGYGSSTETIRTNENAREAYGIQRKTNYGTDFLPVGEKNRRMIEAAQTAAFAESIKYPVNDILADQLLSEGLIQDNVRGTTSSSARRETPSQVFGLSTPGRVREDSRTLNIGVDAEPVRPDREPGHSFVMDDGDIVGDNQQTRIRTASGHQILMNDTDGVVYIANGSGNAWIEMDKAGRISLYSNKEINVRSEGDFNLHADKNINFHAKEKIKFTAEKDLVLNSQRYLYAMGESGILNSSQKGSVRHYGRDGITSFTDGSQLHGAGGRIDLAGSQVHFNSVSPRSTWGPKWLKPEHQKIGIKTLQKQDIVAEEPIKGGKANTVKIKTTIDGFITHEPYKRPAGGRDKDDIA
;
A
#
# COMPACT_ATOMS: atom_id res chain seq x y z
N MET A 1 -5.41 -7.61 -68.37
CA MET A 1 -4.12 -6.94 -68.11
C MET A 1 -3.90 -7.00 -66.61
N VAL A 2 -2.81 -7.67 -66.20
CA VAL A 2 -2.30 -7.96 -64.84
C VAL A 2 -3.23 -8.77 -63.93
N GLY A 3 -3.14 -10.10 -64.06
CA GLY A 3 -3.63 -11.05 -63.07
C GLY A 3 -2.68 -11.13 -61.87
N PHE A 4 -3.24 -11.26 -60.68
CA PHE A 4 -2.50 -11.58 -59.47
C PHE A 4 -1.86 -12.96 -59.62
N VAL A 5 -0.53 -12.98 -59.62
CA VAL A 5 0.26 -14.20 -59.58
C VAL A 5 0.29 -14.65 -58.13
N ASP A 6 -0.31 -15.80 -57.89
CA ASP A 6 -0.25 -16.50 -56.61
C ASP A 6 1.20 -16.91 -56.32
N THR A 7 1.82 -16.28 -55.33
CA THR A 7 3.17 -16.65 -54.85
C THR A 7 3.08 -17.70 -53.74
N PHE A 8 2.41 -18.82 -53.99
CA PHE A 8 2.70 -20.07 -53.29
C PHE A 8 3.95 -20.70 -53.90
N ASN A 9 5.14 -20.27 -53.47
CA ASN A 9 6.35 -21.08 -53.66
C ASN A 9 7.47 -20.81 -52.64
N ASN A 10 7.13 -20.67 -51.36
CA ASN A 10 8.13 -20.62 -50.27
C ASN A 10 8.47 -22.02 -49.71
N GLN A 11 8.07 -23.09 -50.39
CA GLN A 11 8.28 -24.49 -49.94
C GLN A 11 9.04 -25.37 -50.93
N ALA A 12 9.56 -24.82 -52.04
CA ALA A 12 10.44 -25.58 -52.93
C ALA A 12 11.90 -25.40 -52.50
N GLY A 13 12.39 -26.28 -51.62
CA GLY A 13 13.84 -26.37 -51.35
C GLY A 13 14.30 -26.82 -49.97
N TYR A 14 13.41 -27.28 -49.08
CA TYR A 14 13.83 -27.97 -47.86
C TYR A 14 13.67 -29.48 -48.05
N ASP A 15 14.73 -30.12 -48.53
CA ASP A 15 14.83 -31.57 -48.57
C ASP A 15 14.57 -32.14 -47.16
N GLU A 16 13.57 -33.00 -47.09
CA GLU A 16 13.07 -33.75 -45.92
C GLU A 16 14.14 -34.73 -45.38
N LYS A 17 15.23 -34.22 -44.81
CA LYS A 17 16.20 -35.03 -44.06
C LYS A 17 16.37 -34.65 -42.59
N PHE A 18 15.77 -33.55 -42.13
CA PHE A 18 15.94 -33.06 -40.75
C PHE A 18 14.65 -32.65 -40.02
N ALA A 19 13.48 -32.77 -40.63
CA ALA A 19 12.22 -32.50 -39.96
C ALA A 19 11.73 -33.76 -39.23
N GLY A 20 11.88 -33.81 -37.91
CA GLY A 20 11.14 -34.75 -37.07
C GLY A 20 9.64 -34.62 -37.33
N LYS A 21 8.92 -35.73 -37.24
CA LYS A 21 7.54 -35.95 -37.73
C LYS A 21 6.45 -35.04 -37.17
N ASP A 22 6.77 -34.15 -36.24
CA ASP A 22 5.97 -32.98 -35.88
C ASP A 22 6.89 -32.02 -35.11
N SER A 23 7.27 -30.88 -35.69
CA SER A 23 8.23 -29.93 -35.09
C SER A 23 7.54 -28.82 -34.26
N GLY A 24 6.25 -28.99 -34.00
CA GLY A 24 5.40 -28.01 -33.33
C GLY A 24 5.84 -27.67 -31.90
N PRO A 25 5.24 -26.64 -31.29
CA PRO A 25 5.43 -26.40 -29.87
C PRO A 25 4.89 -27.58 -29.07
N TYR A 26 5.63 -28.01 -28.05
CA TYR A 26 5.26 -29.11 -27.16
C TYR A 26 4.79 -28.56 -25.81
N VAL A 27 3.77 -29.19 -25.23
CA VAL A 27 3.42 -28.96 -23.82
C VAL A 27 4.33 -29.83 -22.97
N GLY A 28 5.01 -29.23 -22.01
CA GLY A 28 5.88 -29.93 -21.08
C GLY A 28 5.59 -29.57 -19.63
N VAL A 29 6.01 -30.42 -18.71
CA VAL A 29 5.83 -30.25 -17.27
C VAL A 29 7.17 -29.91 -16.63
N VAL A 30 7.23 -28.81 -15.88
CA VAL A 30 8.45 -28.38 -15.18
C VAL A 30 8.79 -29.35 -14.08
N LYS A 31 10.03 -29.84 -14.07
CA LYS A 31 10.56 -30.77 -13.08
C LYS A 31 11.74 -30.22 -12.30
N PHE A 32 12.49 -29.28 -12.89
CA PHE A 32 13.59 -28.58 -12.25
C PHE A 32 13.50 -27.08 -12.47
N THR A 33 13.57 -26.32 -11.38
CA THR A 33 13.58 -24.84 -11.38
C THR A 33 14.91 -24.28 -10.89
N ASN A 34 15.76 -25.09 -10.25
CA ASN A 34 17.07 -24.70 -9.77
C ASN A 34 18.11 -24.75 -10.90
N ASP A 35 18.20 -23.67 -11.67
CA ASP A 35 19.18 -23.52 -12.75
C ASP A 35 20.57 -23.12 -12.21
N PRO A 36 21.61 -23.98 -12.34
CA PRO A 36 22.95 -23.67 -11.85
C PRO A 36 23.59 -22.46 -12.52
N THR A 37 23.20 -22.12 -13.75
CA THR A 37 23.73 -20.96 -14.49
C THR A 37 22.93 -19.68 -14.22
N ARG A 38 21.81 -19.77 -13.49
CA ARG A 38 20.93 -18.65 -13.14
C ARG A 38 20.43 -17.86 -14.36
N GLN A 39 20.17 -18.56 -15.46
CA GLN A 39 19.65 -17.99 -16.71
C GLN A 39 18.13 -18.22 -16.87
N GLY A 40 17.47 -18.73 -15.84
CA GLY A 40 16.03 -18.98 -15.84
C GLY A 40 15.66 -20.24 -16.63
N ARG A 41 16.62 -21.15 -16.84
CA ARG A 41 16.35 -22.41 -17.55
C ARG A 41 15.48 -23.32 -16.69
N LEU A 42 14.65 -24.12 -17.36
CA LEU A 42 13.78 -25.10 -16.72
C LEU A 42 14.15 -26.50 -17.21
N GLY A 43 14.25 -27.46 -16.30
CA GLY A 43 14.27 -28.87 -16.68
C GLY A 43 12.83 -29.34 -16.87
N VAL A 44 12.46 -29.68 -18.10
CA VAL A 44 11.08 -29.95 -18.50
C VAL A 44 10.97 -31.39 -18.99
N ASN A 45 9.95 -32.11 -18.51
CA ASN A 45 9.54 -33.38 -19.12
C ASN A 45 8.55 -33.10 -20.25
N ILE A 46 8.81 -33.66 -21.42
CA ILE A 46 7.93 -33.55 -22.59
C ILE A 46 7.48 -34.98 -22.92
N PRO A 47 6.32 -35.43 -22.41
CA PRO A 47 5.88 -36.83 -22.53
C PRO A 47 5.82 -37.34 -23.98
N GLU A 48 5.54 -36.46 -24.95
CA GLU A 48 5.52 -36.79 -26.37
C GLU A 48 6.90 -37.19 -26.91
N LEU A 49 7.97 -36.70 -26.29
CA LEU A 49 9.36 -36.99 -26.67
C LEU A 49 9.99 -38.07 -25.78
N THR A 50 9.72 -38.04 -24.47
CA THR A 50 10.30 -38.96 -23.49
C THR A 50 9.51 -40.27 -23.35
N GLN A 51 8.27 -40.29 -23.84
CA GLN A 51 7.34 -41.42 -23.72
C GLN A 51 7.05 -41.83 -22.26
N THR A 52 7.24 -40.92 -21.30
CA THR A 52 6.97 -41.15 -19.87
C THR A 52 6.36 -39.93 -19.20
N GLN A 53 5.43 -40.20 -18.27
CA GLN A 53 4.89 -39.20 -17.34
C GLN A 53 5.69 -39.11 -16.04
N ASN A 54 6.52 -40.13 -15.77
CA ASN A 54 7.40 -40.24 -14.61
C ASN A 54 8.85 -40.23 -15.11
N PRO A 55 9.41 -39.05 -15.41
CA PRO A 55 10.75 -38.92 -15.96
C PRO A 55 11.80 -39.24 -14.89
N SER A 56 12.92 -39.82 -15.31
CA SER A 56 14.19 -39.74 -14.58
C SER A 56 14.86 -38.37 -14.84
N PRO A 57 15.91 -37.98 -14.10
CA PRO A 57 16.64 -36.74 -14.35
C PRO A 57 17.18 -36.65 -15.79
N ASP A 58 17.56 -37.79 -16.38
CA ASP A 58 18.09 -37.86 -17.73
C ASP A 58 17.03 -37.66 -18.82
N ASP A 59 15.75 -37.88 -18.50
CA ASP A 59 14.62 -37.65 -19.41
C ASP A 59 14.24 -36.16 -19.50
N CYS A 60 14.64 -35.35 -18.51
CA CYS A 60 14.31 -33.93 -18.48
C CYS A 60 15.18 -33.11 -19.44
N ILE A 61 14.53 -32.30 -20.27
CA ILE A 61 15.17 -31.42 -21.24
C ILE A 61 15.32 -30.03 -20.63
N TRP A 62 16.56 -29.54 -20.52
CA TRP A 62 16.83 -28.17 -20.11
C TRP A 62 16.45 -27.19 -21.22
N CYS A 63 15.40 -26.43 -20.97
CA CYS A 63 14.85 -25.43 -21.87
C CYS A 63 15.35 -24.03 -21.47
N ASN A 64 15.85 -23.27 -22.43
CA ASN A 64 16.31 -21.90 -22.22
C ASN A 64 15.13 -20.94 -22.02
N TYR A 65 15.33 -19.91 -21.20
CA TYR A 65 14.34 -18.85 -21.04
C TYR A 65 14.29 -17.96 -22.29
N LEU A 66 13.12 -17.91 -22.94
CA LEU A 66 12.89 -16.96 -24.02
C LEU A 66 12.34 -15.65 -23.46
N SER A 67 13.23 -14.75 -23.04
CA SER A 67 12.81 -13.41 -22.62
C SER A 67 12.20 -12.65 -23.82
N PRO A 68 11.05 -11.98 -23.67
CA PRO A 68 10.44 -11.18 -24.73
C PRO A 68 11.31 -9.97 -25.13
N PHE A 69 12.14 -9.47 -24.20
CA PHE A 69 13.06 -8.35 -24.43
C PHE A 69 14.38 -8.61 -23.69
N TYR A 70 15.48 -8.73 -24.41
CA TYR A 70 16.83 -8.88 -23.84
C TYR A 70 17.88 -8.27 -24.75
N GLY A 71 18.87 -7.62 -24.16
CA GLY A 71 20.05 -7.14 -24.85
C GLY A 71 21.27 -7.18 -23.95
N ALA A 72 22.44 -7.34 -24.56
CA ALA A 72 23.72 -7.18 -23.88
C ALA A 72 24.70 -6.45 -24.79
N LYS A 73 25.55 -5.61 -24.20
CA LYS A 73 26.66 -4.99 -24.92
C LYS A 73 27.53 -6.07 -25.55
N SER A 74 27.91 -5.86 -26.81
CA SER A 74 28.74 -6.78 -27.57
C SER A 74 30.04 -7.10 -26.83
N VAL A 75 30.45 -8.37 -26.89
CA VAL A 75 31.74 -8.83 -26.35
C VAL A 75 32.90 -8.05 -26.98
N GLU A 76 32.76 -7.61 -28.23
CA GLU A 76 33.81 -6.85 -28.94
C GLU A 76 34.02 -5.43 -28.39
N ALA A 77 33.10 -4.94 -27.58
CA ALA A 77 33.24 -3.67 -26.89
C ALA A 77 33.75 -3.85 -25.44
N THR A 78 34.30 -5.03 -25.12
CA THR A 78 34.89 -5.35 -23.82
C THR A 78 36.41 -5.29 -23.85
N SER A 79 37.04 -4.93 -22.72
CA SER A 79 38.50 -4.89 -22.57
C SER A 79 38.98 -6.09 -21.76
N LYS A 80 39.97 -6.81 -22.30
CA LYS A 80 40.70 -7.82 -21.52
C LYS A 80 41.70 -7.19 -20.55
N SER A 81 42.20 -5.99 -20.82
CA SER A 81 43.14 -5.28 -19.93
C SER A 81 42.46 -4.64 -18.74
N ASP A 82 41.17 -4.31 -18.86
CA ASP A 82 40.40 -3.58 -17.85
C ASP A 82 39.11 -4.32 -17.43
N PRO A 83 39.20 -5.61 -17.01
CA PRO A 83 38.02 -6.46 -16.80
C PRO A 83 37.14 -6.03 -15.62
N ASN A 84 37.61 -5.10 -14.78
CA ASN A 84 36.88 -4.59 -13.61
C ASN A 84 36.30 -3.19 -13.85
N ASP A 85 36.60 -2.56 -14.99
CA ASP A 85 36.05 -1.25 -15.31
C ASP A 85 34.63 -1.40 -15.87
N TYR A 86 33.67 -0.69 -15.27
CA TYR A 86 32.29 -0.75 -15.70
C TYR A 86 32.17 -0.33 -17.17
N LYS A 87 32.88 0.70 -17.63
CA LYS A 87 32.76 1.19 -19.02
C LYS A 87 33.18 0.12 -20.04
N SER A 88 34.21 -0.65 -19.74
CA SER A 88 34.81 -1.64 -20.64
C SER A 88 34.39 -3.10 -20.38
N THR A 89 33.33 -3.32 -19.59
CA THR A 89 32.69 -4.62 -19.39
C THR A 89 31.34 -4.72 -20.13
N GLN A 90 30.68 -5.88 -20.09
CA GLN A 90 29.34 -6.07 -20.67
C GLN A 90 28.25 -5.55 -19.73
N HIS A 91 27.23 -4.93 -20.31
CA HIS A 91 26.01 -4.51 -19.61
C HIS A 91 24.81 -5.20 -20.27
N SER A 92 23.96 -5.84 -19.47
CA SER A 92 22.71 -6.44 -19.93
C SER A 92 21.51 -5.63 -19.47
N TYR A 93 20.41 -5.72 -20.22
CA TYR A 93 19.11 -5.10 -19.91
C TYR A 93 17.99 -5.93 -20.54
N GLY A 94 16.77 -5.82 -20.00
CA GLY A 94 15.63 -6.56 -20.55
C GLY A 94 14.53 -6.83 -19.54
N PHE A 95 13.65 -7.74 -19.92
CA PHE A 95 12.56 -8.27 -19.12
C PHE A 95 12.98 -9.58 -18.43
N TRP A 96 12.61 -9.72 -17.16
CA TRP A 96 12.84 -10.92 -16.37
C TRP A 96 11.57 -11.31 -15.61
N ALA A 97 10.95 -12.41 -16.00
CA ALA A 97 9.91 -13.05 -15.22
C ALA A 97 10.49 -14.19 -14.37
N ILE A 98 9.82 -14.47 -13.26
CA ILE A 98 10.21 -15.53 -12.34
C ILE A 98 9.85 -16.88 -12.99
N PRO A 99 10.79 -17.85 -13.06
CA PRO A 99 10.45 -19.20 -13.49
C PRO A 99 9.34 -19.79 -12.63
N PRO A 100 8.37 -20.52 -13.22
CA PRO A 100 7.23 -21.06 -12.48
C PRO A 100 7.66 -22.18 -11.52
N ASP A 101 6.77 -22.55 -10.60
CA ASP A 101 7.00 -23.67 -9.68
C ASP A 101 7.02 -25.02 -10.43
N VAL A 102 7.60 -26.04 -9.77
CA VAL A 102 7.57 -27.41 -10.27
C VAL A 102 6.14 -27.88 -10.54
N ASP A 103 5.99 -28.79 -11.50
CA ASP A 103 4.72 -29.29 -12.03
C ASP A 103 3.85 -28.28 -12.77
N THR A 104 4.36 -27.06 -13.03
CA THR A 104 3.71 -26.12 -13.95
C THR A 104 3.84 -26.60 -15.39
N GLU A 105 2.75 -26.51 -16.17
CA GLU A 105 2.77 -26.77 -17.61
C GLU A 105 3.35 -25.56 -18.36
N VAL A 106 4.27 -25.81 -19.28
CA VAL A 106 4.92 -24.78 -20.10
C VAL A 106 4.89 -25.18 -21.57
N LEU A 107 4.89 -24.17 -22.44
CA LEU A 107 5.05 -24.38 -23.87
C LEU A 107 6.53 -24.32 -24.24
N VAL A 108 7.01 -25.37 -24.91
CA VAL A 108 8.41 -25.52 -25.33
C VAL A 108 8.51 -25.57 -26.84
N ILE A 109 9.49 -24.86 -27.40
CA ILE A 109 9.85 -24.93 -28.82
C ILE A 109 11.30 -25.35 -29.00
N PHE A 110 11.61 -25.96 -30.14
CA PHE A 110 12.96 -26.34 -30.52
C PHE A 110 13.40 -25.52 -31.73
N ALA A 111 14.42 -24.68 -31.55
CA ALA A 111 14.93 -23.88 -32.67
C ALA A 111 15.50 -24.81 -33.76
N LYS A 112 15.19 -24.49 -35.03
CA LYS A 112 15.52 -25.28 -36.23
C LYS A 112 14.78 -26.63 -36.35
N GLY A 113 13.78 -26.90 -35.51
CA GLY A 113 13.02 -28.17 -35.55
C GLY A 113 13.84 -29.40 -35.14
N GLU A 114 15.08 -29.20 -34.70
CA GLU A 114 15.91 -30.25 -34.13
C GLU A 114 15.45 -30.47 -32.69
N ALA A 115 14.88 -31.64 -32.38
CA ALA A 115 14.61 -32.08 -31.00
C ALA A 115 15.90 -32.28 -30.16
N SER A 116 17.03 -31.73 -30.62
CA SER A 116 18.27 -31.73 -29.88
C SER A 116 18.16 -30.81 -28.67
N ARG A 117 18.55 -31.33 -27.49
CA ARG A 117 18.47 -30.63 -26.19
C ARG A 117 19.17 -29.27 -26.15
N LYS A 118 20.02 -28.95 -27.14
CA LYS A 118 20.85 -27.73 -27.17
C LYS A 118 20.06 -26.47 -27.57
N ASN A 119 18.91 -26.62 -28.21
CA ASN A 119 18.15 -25.52 -28.82
C ASN A 119 16.68 -25.45 -28.33
N ALA A 120 16.39 -25.98 -27.14
CA ALA A 120 15.07 -25.92 -26.53
C ALA A 120 14.84 -24.57 -25.82
N PHE A 121 13.64 -24.00 -25.95
CA PHE A 121 13.22 -22.76 -25.30
C PHE A 121 11.83 -22.93 -24.68
N TRP A 122 11.63 -22.47 -23.45
CA TRP A 122 10.29 -22.31 -22.89
C TRP A 122 9.81 -20.88 -23.14
N ILE A 123 8.59 -20.75 -23.65
CA ILE A 123 8.07 -19.48 -24.21
C ILE A 123 6.83 -18.96 -23.50
N GLY A 124 6.30 -19.72 -22.55
CA GLY A 124 5.15 -19.32 -21.73
C GLY A 124 4.69 -20.45 -20.83
N CYS A 125 3.87 -20.09 -19.85
CA CYS A 125 3.18 -21.04 -18.97
C CYS A 125 1.78 -21.29 -19.50
N VAL A 126 1.34 -22.55 -19.48
CA VAL A 126 -0.03 -22.92 -19.80
C VAL A 126 -0.86 -22.77 -18.52
N GLN A 127 -1.90 -21.94 -18.59
CA GLN A 127 -2.74 -21.69 -17.45
C GLN A 127 -3.66 -22.89 -17.18
N GLY A 128 -3.62 -23.41 -15.96
CA GLY A 128 -4.51 -24.49 -15.54
C GLY A 128 -5.98 -24.05 -15.48
N PRO A 129 -6.93 -24.98 -15.66
CA PRO A 129 -8.35 -24.67 -15.60
C PRO A 129 -8.73 -24.14 -14.21
N LEU A 130 -9.38 -22.97 -14.17
CA LEU A 130 -9.86 -22.32 -12.94
C LEU A 130 -8.77 -21.91 -11.93
N THR A 131 -7.50 -21.81 -12.35
CA THR A 131 -6.34 -21.50 -11.48
C THR A 131 -5.72 -20.15 -11.84
N ASN A 132 -6.46 -19.07 -11.61
CA ASN A 132 -6.01 -17.68 -11.82
C ASN A 132 -6.79 -16.67 -10.97
N GLN A 133 -7.32 -17.10 -9.82
CA GLN A 133 -7.94 -16.21 -8.85
C GLN A 133 -6.94 -15.18 -8.29
N GLN A 134 -5.67 -15.57 -8.15
CA GLN A 134 -4.61 -14.74 -7.55
C GLN A 134 -3.75 -13.99 -8.58
N VAL A 135 -4.23 -13.89 -9.83
CA VAL A 135 -3.57 -13.19 -10.93
C VAL A 135 -4.50 -12.13 -11.51
N PRO A 136 -4.05 -10.88 -11.69
CA PRO A 136 -2.74 -10.32 -11.31
C PRO A 136 -2.66 -9.86 -9.85
N GLY A 137 -3.78 -9.91 -9.12
CA GLY A 137 -3.89 -9.49 -7.72
C GLY A 137 -4.53 -10.56 -6.85
N TYR A 138 -4.43 -10.38 -5.54
CA TYR A 138 -5.04 -11.27 -4.55
C TYR A 138 -6.52 -10.92 -4.34
N GLY A 139 -7.33 -11.20 -5.36
CA GLY A 139 -8.77 -10.91 -5.35
C GLY A 139 -9.47 -11.55 -4.15
N SER A 140 -10.40 -10.82 -3.56
CA SER A 140 -11.21 -11.20 -2.41
C SER A 140 -12.57 -11.74 -2.85
N SER A 141 -13.19 -12.59 -2.02
CA SER A 141 -14.49 -13.19 -2.30
C SER A 141 -15.27 -13.46 -1.01
N THR A 142 -16.60 -13.47 -1.12
CA THR A 142 -17.51 -13.96 -0.07
C THR A 142 -17.67 -15.48 -0.08
N GLU A 143 -17.32 -16.14 -1.19
CA GLU A 143 -17.52 -17.59 -1.40
C GLU A 143 -16.39 -18.42 -0.79
N THR A 144 -16.21 -18.30 0.52
CA THR A 144 -15.11 -18.91 1.28
C THR A 144 -15.53 -20.10 2.13
N ILE A 145 -14.59 -21.04 2.36
CA ILE A 145 -14.80 -22.20 3.25
C ILE A 145 -14.86 -21.71 4.71
N ARG A 146 -16.06 -21.72 5.31
CA ARG A 146 -16.34 -21.17 6.65
C ARG A 146 -17.10 -22.13 7.56
N THR A 147 -16.97 -21.93 8.86
CA THR A 147 -17.90 -22.54 9.84
C THR A 147 -19.07 -21.59 10.09
N ASN A 148 -20.30 -22.10 9.98
CA ASN A 148 -21.53 -21.37 10.21
C ASN A 148 -21.62 -20.98 11.69
N GLU A 149 -21.23 -19.74 12.00
CA GLU A 149 -21.75 -18.92 13.12
C GLU A 149 -20.99 -17.60 13.28
N ASN A 150 -19.75 -17.46 12.78
CA ASN A 150 -18.89 -16.32 13.16
C ASN A 150 -17.86 -15.86 12.12
N ALA A 151 -18.09 -16.03 10.82
CA ALA A 151 -17.16 -15.54 9.80
C ALA A 151 -15.71 -16.09 9.93
N ARG A 152 -15.56 -17.30 10.48
CA ARG A 152 -14.28 -17.96 10.78
C ARG A 152 -13.91 -18.97 9.70
N GLU A 153 -12.63 -19.00 9.33
CA GLU A 153 -12.06 -20.04 8.47
C GLU A 153 -12.39 -21.44 9.02
N ALA A 154 -12.85 -22.34 8.15
CA ALA A 154 -13.06 -23.74 8.50
C ALA A 154 -11.92 -24.60 7.94
N TYR A 155 -10.97 -24.96 8.80
CA TYR A 155 -10.41 -26.32 9.04
C TYR A 155 -9.00 -26.24 9.66
N GLY A 156 -8.75 -27.04 10.71
CA GLY A 156 -7.42 -27.56 11.05
C GLY A 156 -6.40 -26.67 11.78
N ILE A 157 -6.50 -25.34 11.75
CA ILE A 157 -5.57 -24.44 12.47
C ILE A 157 -6.29 -23.80 13.66
N GLN A 158 -5.63 -23.76 14.82
CA GLN A 158 -6.15 -23.19 16.07
C GLN A 158 -6.51 -21.68 16.01
N ARG A 159 -6.37 -21.01 14.86
CA ARG A 159 -6.61 -19.58 14.66
C ARG A 159 -8.00 -19.34 14.08
N LYS A 160 -9.00 -19.33 14.95
CA LYS A 160 -10.35 -18.82 14.63
C LYS A 160 -10.36 -17.28 14.67
N THR A 161 -9.57 -16.63 13.81
CA THR A 161 -9.54 -15.17 13.73
C THR A 161 -10.88 -14.66 13.21
N ASN A 162 -11.47 -13.68 13.90
CA ASN A 162 -12.69 -13.01 13.44
C ASN A 162 -12.31 -11.69 12.77
N TYR A 163 -12.30 -11.69 11.44
CA TYR A 163 -12.00 -10.50 10.62
C TYR A 163 -13.13 -9.48 10.59
N GLY A 164 -14.35 -9.85 11.02
CA GLY A 164 -15.54 -8.99 11.00
C GLY A 164 -16.05 -8.59 9.62
N THR A 165 -15.56 -9.25 8.56
CA THR A 165 -16.05 -9.14 7.18
C THR A 165 -16.12 -10.54 6.55
N ASP A 166 -16.96 -10.67 5.54
CA ASP A 166 -17.14 -11.88 4.74
C ASP A 166 -16.36 -11.83 3.43
N PHE A 167 -15.97 -10.63 3.01
CA PHE A 167 -15.20 -10.38 1.81
C PHE A 167 -13.71 -10.42 2.15
N LEU A 168 -13.09 -11.58 1.93
CA LEU A 168 -11.72 -11.87 2.36
C LEU A 168 -10.83 -12.21 1.16
N PRO A 169 -9.52 -11.91 1.22
CA PRO A 169 -8.58 -12.39 0.23
C PRO A 169 -8.60 -13.92 0.15
N VAL A 170 -8.59 -14.46 -1.07
CA VAL A 170 -8.70 -15.90 -1.28
C VAL A 170 -7.51 -16.51 -1.99
N GLY A 171 -7.33 -17.82 -1.76
CA GLY A 171 -6.43 -18.69 -2.51
C GLY A 171 -7.06 -19.23 -3.79
N GLU A 172 -6.31 -20.05 -4.52
CA GLU A 172 -6.86 -20.86 -5.61
C GLU A 172 -7.71 -22.02 -5.06
N LYS A 173 -8.71 -22.46 -5.83
CA LYS A 173 -9.50 -23.65 -5.50
C LYS A 173 -8.61 -24.90 -5.59
N ASN A 174 -8.86 -25.89 -4.74
CA ASN A 174 -8.07 -27.13 -4.76
C ASN A 174 -8.33 -27.92 -6.07
N ARG A 175 -7.33 -27.94 -6.95
CA ARG A 175 -7.41 -28.61 -8.26
C ARG A 175 -7.76 -30.09 -8.16
N ARG A 176 -7.33 -30.81 -7.11
CA ARG A 176 -7.70 -32.22 -6.92
C ARG A 176 -9.21 -32.42 -6.73
N MET A 177 -9.91 -31.42 -6.21
CA MET A 177 -11.38 -31.45 -6.10
C MET A 177 -12.06 -31.05 -7.41
N ILE A 178 -11.43 -30.18 -8.20
CA ILE A 178 -11.90 -29.77 -9.52
C ILE A 178 -11.76 -30.91 -10.53
N GLU A 179 -10.67 -31.66 -10.51
CA GLU A 179 -10.46 -32.81 -11.42
C GLU A 179 -11.45 -33.95 -11.15
N ALA A 180 -11.94 -34.06 -9.90
CA ALA A 180 -13.04 -34.96 -9.55
C ALA A 180 -14.42 -34.40 -9.92
N ALA A 181 -14.52 -33.13 -10.34
CA ALA A 181 -15.77 -32.49 -10.70
C ALA A 181 -16.33 -33.07 -12.00
N GLN A 182 -17.47 -33.75 -11.92
CA GLN A 182 -18.12 -34.33 -13.10
C GLN A 182 -18.85 -33.28 -13.96
N THR A 183 -19.06 -32.05 -13.45
CA THR A 183 -19.76 -30.97 -14.15
C THR A 183 -19.14 -29.60 -13.83
N ALA A 184 -19.29 -28.64 -14.76
CA ALA A 184 -18.88 -27.25 -14.54
C ALA A 184 -19.58 -26.63 -13.31
N ALA A 185 -20.86 -26.93 -13.10
CA ALA A 185 -21.62 -26.48 -11.94
C ALA A 185 -21.03 -26.97 -10.61
N PHE A 186 -20.52 -28.20 -10.55
CA PHE A 186 -19.83 -28.70 -9.35
C PHE A 186 -18.50 -27.98 -9.13
N ALA A 187 -17.72 -27.73 -10.18
CA ALA A 187 -16.46 -26.99 -10.08
C ALA A 187 -16.67 -25.53 -9.60
N GLU A 188 -17.77 -24.90 -10.00
CA GLU A 188 -18.17 -23.58 -9.52
C GLU A 188 -18.62 -23.60 -8.04
N SER A 189 -19.29 -24.67 -7.60
CA SER A 189 -19.76 -24.83 -6.20
C SER A 189 -18.63 -25.00 -5.17
N ILE A 190 -17.41 -25.34 -5.61
CA ILE A 190 -16.25 -25.45 -4.73
C ILE A 190 -15.91 -24.06 -4.20
N LYS A 191 -15.93 -23.90 -2.88
CA LYS A 191 -15.58 -22.64 -2.22
C LYS A 191 -14.07 -22.39 -2.21
N TYR A 192 -13.69 -21.13 -2.17
CA TYR A 192 -12.29 -20.73 -2.08
C TYR A 192 -11.74 -20.91 -0.66
N PRO A 193 -10.46 -21.34 -0.52
CA PRO A 193 -9.76 -21.20 0.76
C PRO A 193 -9.47 -19.72 1.02
N VAL A 194 -9.45 -19.33 2.30
CA VAL A 194 -9.03 -17.99 2.70
C VAL A 194 -7.50 -17.90 2.58
N ASN A 195 -6.98 -16.78 2.08
CA ASN A 195 -5.57 -16.45 2.21
C ASN A 195 -5.38 -15.79 3.58
N ASP A 196 -5.22 -16.62 4.60
CA ASP A 196 -5.09 -16.24 6.01
C ASP A 196 -3.92 -15.27 6.24
N ILE A 197 -2.80 -15.47 5.55
CA ILE A 197 -1.61 -14.61 5.64
C ILE A 197 -1.94 -13.17 5.25
N LEU A 198 -2.53 -12.97 4.06
CA LEU A 198 -2.90 -11.63 3.60
C LEU A 198 -4.04 -11.05 4.43
N ALA A 199 -4.99 -11.88 4.88
CA ALA A 199 -6.09 -11.44 5.74
C ALA A 199 -5.59 -10.94 7.11
N ASP A 200 -4.67 -11.66 7.75
CA ASP A 200 -4.04 -11.27 9.01
C ASP A 200 -3.19 -10.00 8.84
N GLN A 201 -2.50 -9.87 7.71
CA GLN A 201 -1.74 -8.68 7.39
C GLN A 201 -2.65 -7.44 7.25
N LEU A 202 -3.71 -7.52 6.44
CA LEU A 202 -4.70 -6.45 6.31
C LEU A 202 -5.43 -6.15 7.64
N LEU A 203 -5.63 -7.17 8.49
CA LEU A 203 -6.19 -6.99 9.83
C LEU A 203 -5.27 -6.15 10.70
N SER A 204 -3.95 -6.43 10.68
CA SER A 204 -2.95 -5.65 11.40
C SER A 204 -2.80 -4.22 10.87
N GLU A 205 -2.98 -4.04 9.55
CA GLU A 205 -2.99 -2.72 8.90
C GLU A 205 -4.29 -1.95 9.20
N GLY A 206 -5.32 -2.58 9.78
CA GLY A 206 -6.65 -1.99 10.00
C GLY A 206 -7.51 -1.90 8.73
N LEU A 207 -7.10 -2.54 7.64
CA LEU A 207 -7.69 -2.43 6.30
C LEU A 207 -8.56 -3.63 5.89
N ILE A 208 -8.61 -4.72 6.66
CA ILE A 208 -9.32 -5.95 6.23
C ILE A 208 -10.82 -5.74 5.95
N GLN A 209 -11.46 -4.77 6.61
CA GLN A 209 -12.87 -4.43 6.42
C GLN A 209 -13.09 -3.29 5.40
N ASP A 210 -12.00 -2.78 4.83
CA ASP A 210 -12.02 -1.64 3.92
C ASP A 210 -11.92 -2.11 2.47
N ASN A 211 -13.04 -2.08 1.76
CA ASN A 211 -13.13 -2.50 0.36
C ASN A 211 -12.60 -1.44 -0.64
N VAL A 212 -12.09 -0.31 -0.15
CA VAL A 212 -11.53 0.77 -0.97
C VAL A 212 -10.01 0.70 -0.91
N ARG A 213 -9.47 0.80 0.31
CA ARG A 213 -8.03 0.85 0.60
C ARG A 213 -7.44 -0.52 0.89
N GLY A 214 -8.25 -1.45 1.40
CA GLY A 214 -7.82 -2.78 1.82
C GLY A 214 -8.11 -3.84 0.79
N THR A 215 -9.12 -4.67 1.06
CA THR A 215 -9.54 -5.77 0.21
C THR A 215 -10.02 -5.27 -1.16
N THR A 216 -9.84 -6.09 -2.19
CA THR A 216 -10.27 -5.78 -3.55
C THR A 216 -10.79 -7.05 -4.21
N SER A 217 -11.74 -6.93 -5.12
CA SER A 217 -12.20 -8.02 -5.97
C SER A 217 -11.27 -8.28 -7.17
N SER A 218 -10.30 -7.39 -7.45
CA SER A 218 -9.43 -7.42 -8.65
C SER A 218 -8.77 -8.78 -8.88
N SER A 219 -9.25 -9.48 -9.90
CA SER A 219 -8.80 -10.82 -10.29
C SER A 219 -9.21 -11.11 -11.72
N ALA A 220 -8.40 -11.85 -12.47
CA ALA A 220 -8.76 -12.35 -13.79
C ALA A 220 -9.96 -13.30 -13.80
N ARG A 221 -10.46 -13.69 -12.61
CA ARG A 221 -11.62 -14.55 -12.41
C ARG A 221 -12.90 -13.81 -11.97
N ARG A 222 -12.82 -12.50 -11.75
CA ARG A 222 -13.96 -11.73 -11.20
C ARG A 222 -15.11 -11.62 -12.20
N GLU A 223 -14.83 -11.38 -13.47
CA GLU A 223 -15.83 -11.23 -14.54
C GLU A 223 -15.31 -11.79 -15.87
N THR A 224 -16.20 -11.90 -16.86
CA THR A 224 -15.84 -12.31 -18.22
C THR A 224 -16.47 -11.35 -19.26
N PRO A 225 -15.70 -10.78 -20.20
CA PRO A 225 -14.23 -10.75 -20.23
C PRO A 225 -13.63 -9.97 -19.03
N SER A 226 -12.46 -10.37 -18.56
CA SER A 226 -11.75 -9.71 -17.46
C SER A 226 -11.33 -8.29 -17.84
N GLN A 227 -11.53 -7.34 -16.94
CA GLN A 227 -11.12 -5.94 -17.05
C GLN A 227 -9.86 -5.62 -16.24
N VAL A 228 -9.22 -6.66 -15.69
CA VAL A 228 -8.02 -6.54 -14.86
C VAL A 228 -6.76 -6.84 -15.68
N PHE A 229 -5.78 -5.97 -15.58
CA PHE A 229 -4.44 -6.12 -16.11
C PHE A 229 -3.39 -6.04 -14.99
N GLY A 230 -2.28 -6.75 -15.12
CA GLY A 230 -1.18 -6.62 -14.16
C GLY A 230 -0.27 -7.83 -14.04
N LEU A 231 0.47 -7.86 -12.94
CA LEU A 231 1.40 -8.93 -12.59
C LEU A 231 1.48 -9.13 -11.06
N SER A 232 1.60 -10.38 -10.64
CA SER A 232 1.94 -10.78 -9.28
C SER A 232 3.22 -11.61 -9.28
N THR A 233 4.02 -11.43 -8.23
CA THR A 233 5.19 -12.28 -7.97
C THR A 233 4.80 -13.42 -7.03
N PRO A 234 5.49 -14.57 -7.06
CA PRO A 234 5.10 -15.74 -6.26
C PRO A 234 5.36 -15.61 -4.75
N GLY A 235 5.91 -14.48 -4.29
CA GLY A 235 6.34 -14.30 -2.90
C GLY A 235 7.49 -15.23 -2.50
N ARG A 236 7.94 -15.15 -1.25
CA ARG A 236 9.05 -15.98 -0.73
C ARG A 236 8.53 -17.34 -0.26
N VAL A 237 9.36 -18.38 -0.34
CA VAL A 237 9.07 -19.66 0.33
C VAL A 237 9.03 -19.41 1.84
N ARG A 238 7.99 -19.92 2.50
CA ARG A 238 7.78 -19.73 3.94
C ARG A 238 8.80 -20.52 4.75
N GLU A 239 9.19 -19.98 5.90
CA GLU A 239 10.08 -20.68 6.84
C GLU A 239 9.46 -21.99 7.34
N ASP A 240 8.14 -22.01 7.55
CA ASP A 240 7.36 -23.18 7.96
C ASP A 240 6.79 -24.00 6.79
N SER A 241 7.25 -23.75 5.55
CA SER A 241 6.83 -24.54 4.39
C SER A 241 7.09 -26.02 4.62
N ARG A 242 6.08 -26.83 4.32
CA ARG A 242 6.18 -28.29 4.31
C ARG A 242 7.24 -28.71 3.30
N THR A 243 7.83 -29.88 3.56
CA THR A 243 8.73 -30.55 2.61
C THR A 243 7.97 -31.72 2.00
N LEU A 244 7.79 -31.70 0.68
CA LEU A 244 7.09 -32.74 -0.07
C LEU A 244 8.03 -33.36 -1.09
N ASN A 245 7.98 -34.68 -1.22
CA ASN A 245 8.80 -35.45 -2.15
C ASN A 245 8.15 -35.50 -3.54
N ILE A 246 7.99 -34.33 -4.15
CA ILE A 246 7.32 -34.13 -5.45
C ILE A 246 8.31 -33.84 -6.58
N GLY A 247 9.60 -33.67 -6.26
CA GLY A 247 10.65 -33.58 -7.27
C GLY A 247 10.87 -34.91 -8.00
N VAL A 248 11.66 -34.85 -9.07
CA VAL A 248 12.16 -36.05 -9.77
C VAL A 248 12.90 -36.94 -8.78
N ASP A 249 12.75 -38.26 -8.92
CA ASP A 249 13.30 -39.25 -7.98
C ASP A 249 12.91 -39.02 -6.51
N ALA A 250 11.74 -38.42 -6.28
CA ALA A 250 11.21 -38.09 -4.96
C ALA A 250 12.05 -37.05 -4.19
N GLU A 251 12.79 -36.19 -4.91
CA GLU A 251 13.53 -35.08 -4.31
C GLU A 251 12.61 -34.13 -3.51
N PRO A 252 13.04 -33.66 -2.33
CA PRO A 252 12.26 -32.80 -1.46
C PRO A 252 12.11 -31.37 -2.02
N VAL A 253 10.87 -30.88 -2.07
CA VAL A 253 10.49 -29.52 -2.51
C VAL A 253 9.70 -28.82 -1.39
N ARG A 254 9.88 -27.51 -1.27
CA ARG A 254 9.16 -26.64 -0.33
C ARG A 254 8.20 -25.70 -1.08
N PRO A 255 6.91 -26.05 -1.20
CA PRO A 255 5.98 -25.35 -2.10
C PRO A 255 5.20 -24.20 -1.44
N ASP A 256 5.19 -24.08 -0.12
CA ASP A 256 4.33 -23.12 0.57
C ASP A 256 4.98 -21.72 0.57
N ARG A 257 4.29 -20.70 0.04
CA ARG A 257 4.81 -19.35 -0.16
C ARG A 257 3.98 -18.29 0.57
N GLU A 258 4.62 -17.18 0.89
CA GLU A 258 3.95 -15.94 1.30
C GLU A 258 3.30 -15.27 0.08
N PRO A 259 2.31 -14.39 0.26
CA PRO A 259 1.91 -13.45 -0.79
C PRO A 259 3.10 -12.63 -1.29
N GLY A 260 3.18 -12.43 -2.60
CA GLY A 260 4.20 -11.62 -3.25
C GLY A 260 3.80 -10.17 -3.47
N HIS A 261 4.67 -9.45 -4.17
CA HIS A 261 4.38 -8.13 -4.72
C HIS A 261 3.33 -8.25 -5.84
N SER A 262 2.51 -7.22 -6.00
CA SER A 262 1.54 -7.10 -7.08
C SER A 262 1.51 -5.69 -7.66
N PHE A 263 1.22 -5.64 -8.95
CA PHE A 263 0.90 -4.43 -9.70
C PHE A 263 -0.38 -4.71 -10.49
N VAL A 264 -1.43 -3.96 -10.21
CA VAL A 264 -2.78 -4.19 -10.74
C VAL A 264 -3.32 -2.89 -11.30
N MET A 265 -3.82 -2.94 -12.53
CA MET A 265 -4.67 -1.93 -13.15
C MET A 265 -6.01 -2.57 -13.43
N ASP A 266 -7.08 -1.96 -12.94
CA ASP A 266 -8.42 -2.53 -12.96
C ASP A 266 -9.39 -1.46 -13.46
N ASP A 267 -10.05 -1.73 -14.59
CA ASP A 267 -11.04 -0.80 -15.17
C ASP A 267 -12.41 -0.87 -14.44
N GLY A 268 -12.49 -1.67 -13.37
CA GLY A 268 -13.68 -1.83 -12.54
C GLY A 268 -14.40 -3.14 -12.82
N ASP A 269 -15.26 -3.54 -11.90
CA ASP A 269 -16.16 -4.68 -12.09
C ASP A 269 -17.37 -4.30 -12.95
N ILE A 270 -18.32 -5.23 -13.09
CA ILE A 270 -19.52 -5.05 -13.93
C ILE A 270 -20.43 -3.88 -13.50
N VAL A 271 -20.30 -3.38 -12.26
CA VAL A 271 -21.04 -2.21 -11.77
C VAL A 271 -20.14 -0.97 -11.61
N GLY A 272 -18.85 -1.08 -11.96
CA GLY A 272 -17.86 -0.01 -11.89
C GLY A 272 -17.16 0.12 -10.54
N ASP A 273 -17.32 -0.86 -9.64
CA ASP A 273 -16.59 -0.88 -8.38
C ASP A 273 -15.15 -1.37 -8.60
N ASN A 274 -14.23 -0.99 -7.71
CA ASN A 274 -12.81 -1.39 -7.77
C ASN A 274 -12.05 -0.90 -9.01
N GLN A 275 -12.52 0.14 -9.70
CA GLN A 275 -11.77 0.80 -10.77
C GLN A 275 -10.56 1.48 -10.14
N GLN A 276 -9.37 0.89 -10.28
CA GLN A 276 -8.20 1.31 -9.53
C GLN A 276 -6.88 0.87 -10.16
N THR A 277 -5.82 1.60 -9.84
CA THR A 277 -4.44 1.14 -9.99
C THR A 277 -3.80 0.95 -8.61
N ARG A 278 -3.21 -0.22 -8.37
CA ARG A 278 -2.61 -0.58 -7.09
C ARG A 278 -1.24 -1.21 -7.27
N ILE A 279 -0.27 -0.68 -6.52
CA ILE A 279 1.03 -1.31 -6.30
C ILE A 279 1.07 -1.75 -4.85
N ARG A 280 1.27 -3.04 -4.60
CA ARG A 280 1.37 -3.58 -3.23
C ARG A 280 2.58 -4.49 -3.09
N THR A 281 3.37 -4.29 -2.04
CA THR A 281 4.49 -5.18 -1.75
C THR A 281 4.05 -6.43 -1.00
N ALA A 282 4.86 -7.49 -1.03
CA ALA A 282 4.65 -8.70 -0.24
C ALA A 282 4.42 -8.42 1.27
N SER A 283 5.08 -7.39 1.80
CA SER A 283 4.95 -6.96 3.20
C SER A 283 3.84 -5.92 3.46
N GLY A 284 3.12 -5.46 2.44
CA GLY A 284 1.95 -4.59 2.60
C GLY A 284 2.09 -3.11 2.30
N HIS A 285 3.28 -2.63 1.93
CA HIS A 285 3.41 -1.25 1.48
C HIS A 285 2.54 -1.06 0.24
N GLN A 286 1.81 0.05 0.19
CA GLN A 286 0.80 0.26 -0.83
C GLN A 286 0.85 1.66 -1.40
N ILE A 287 0.67 1.74 -2.72
CA ILE A 287 0.23 2.93 -3.44
C ILE A 287 -1.03 2.53 -4.18
N LEU A 288 -2.10 3.30 -3.97
CA LEU A 288 -3.42 3.04 -4.53
C LEU A 288 -3.98 4.34 -5.11
N MET A 289 -4.53 4.25 -6.32
CA MET A 289 -5.37 5.26 -6.95
C MET A 289 -6.68 4.56 -7.31
N ASN A 290 -7.78 4.96 -6.69
CA ASN A 290 -9.10 4.34 -6.86
C ASN A 290 -10.06 5.38 -7.45
N ASP A 291 -10.47 5.16 -8.69
CA ASP A 291 -11.33 6.07 -9.46
C ASP A 291 -12.80 5.97 -9.04
N THR A 292 -13.26 4.76 -8.65
CA THR A 292 -14.62 4.54 -8.12
C THR A 292 -14.86 5.45 -6.91
N ASP A 293 -13.95 5.42 -5.94
CA ASP A 293 -14.04 6.17 -4.70
C ASP A 293 -13.44 7.58 -4.78
N GLY A 294 -12.62 7.85 -5.80
CA GLY A 294 -11.87 9.09 -5.97
C GLY A 294 -10.81 9.30 -4.89
N VAL A 295 -10.04 8.26 -4.55
CA VAL A 295 -9.05 8.29 -3.47
C VAL A 295 -7.66 7.95 -3.99
N VAL A 296 -6.65 8.71 -3.55
CA VAL A 296 -5.25 8.33 -3.64
C VAL A 296 -4.73 8.02 -2.24
N TYR A 297 -4.15 6.84 -2.05
CA TYR A 297 -3.72 6.34 -0.74
C TYR A 297 -2.32 5.76 -0.81
N ILE A 298 -1.45 6.18 0.12
CA ILE A 298 -0.09 5.67 0.27
C ILE A 298 0.11 5.26 1.72
N ALA A 299 0.52 4.02 1.97
CA ALA A 299 0.71 3.50 3.31
C ALA A 299 1.92 2.57 3.44
N ASN A 300 2.49 2.53 4.64
CA ASN A 300 3.44 1.48 4.98
C ASN A 300 2.73 0.14 5.26
N GLY A 301 3.46 -0.98 5.15
CA GLY A 301 2.89 -2.32 5.35
C GLY A 301 2.46 -2.69 6.76
N SER A 302 2.45 -1.72 7.69
CA SER A 302 1.95 -1.92 9.05
C SER A 302 0.72 -1.09 9.38
N GLY A 303 0.25 -0.22 8.47
CA GLY A 303 -0.83 0.73 8.72
C GLY A 303 -0.47 1.90 9.64
N ASN A 304 0.68 1.87 10.31
CA ASN A 304 1.10 2.88 11.30
C ASN A 304 1.40 4.27 10.73
N ALA A 305 1.54 4.40 9.41
CA ALA A 305 1.71 5.68 8.75
C ALA A 305 1.11 5.64 7.34
N TRP A 306 0.34 6.67 7.02
CA TRP A 306 -0.35 6.79 5.75
C TRP A 306 -0.67 8.24 5.39
N ILE A 307 -0.87 8.47 4.10
CA ILE A 307 -1.43 9.69 3.54
C ILE A 307 -2.57 9.34 2.58
N GLU A 308 -3.67 10.08 2.69
CA GLU A 308 -4.87 9.93 1.86
C GLU A 308 -5.24 11.29 1.25
N MET A 309 -5.53 11.30 -0.05
CA MET A 309 -6.20 12.39 -0.73
C MET A 309 -7.58 11.89 -1.17
N ASP A 310 -8.65 12.54 -0.73
CA ASP A 310 -10.02 12.09 -1.02
C ASP A 310 -10.69 12.87 -2.16
N LYS A 311 -11.87 12.38 -2.56
CA LYS A 311 -12.67 12.95 -3.65
C LYS A 311 -13.14 14.39 -3.39
N ALA A 312 -13.20 14.82 -2.13
CA ALA A 312 -13.56 16.18 -1.75
C ALA A 312 -12.34 17.13 -1.71
N GLY A 313 -11.14 16.63 -2.04
CA GLY A 313 -9.90 17.39 -2.02
C GLY A 313 -9.27 17.51 -0.63
N ARG A 314 -9.73 16.73 0.36
CA ARG A 314 -9.12 16.72 1.69
C ARG A 314 -7.88 15.83 1.67
N ILE A 315 -6.84 16.30 2.33
CA ILE A 315 -5.61 15.54 2.56
C ILE A 315 -5.54 15.17 4.04
N SER A 316 -5.47 13.87 4.31
CA SER A 316 -5.28 13.32 5.65
C SER A 316 -3.90 12.69 5.75
N LEU A 317 -3.17 13.00 6.82
CA LEU A 317 -1.83 12.49 7.10
C LEU A 317 -1.80 11.95 8.53
N TYR A 318 -1.33 10.72 8.68
CA TYR A 318 -1.21 10.04 9.98
C TYR A 318 0.16 9.40 10.17
N SER A 319 0.65 9.47 11.41
CA SER A 319 1.84 8.76 11.88
C SER A 319 1.62 8.39 13.35
N ASN A 320 1.80 7.12 13.70
CA ASN A 320 1.76 6.64 15.08
C ASN A 320 2.90 7.24 15.95
N LYS A 321 3.99 7.71 15.31
CA LYS A 321 5.14 8.29 16.01
C LYS A 321 5.22 9.80 15.79
N GLU A 322 6.04 10.22 14.85
CA GLU A 322 6.32 11.63 14.59
C GLU A 322 6.22 11.97 13.10
N ILE A 323 6.11 13.27 12.83
CA ILE A 323 6.17 13.86 11.49
C ILE A 323 7.19 15.00 11.57
N ASN A 324 8.26 14.90 10.78
CA ASN A 324 9.29 15.93 10.66
C ASN A 324 9.15 16.63 9.30
N VAL A 325 9.07 17.97 9.30
CA VAL A 325 8.97 18.79 8.08
C VAL A 325 10.08 19.84 8.10
N ARG A 326 10.87 19.93 7.03
CA ARG A 326 11.96 20.91 6.87
C ARG A 326 11.92 21.52 5.48
N SER A 327 12.08 22.84 5.40
CA SER A 327 12.34 23.59 4.17
C SER A 327 13.70 24.27 4.28
N GLU A 328 14.43 24.38 3.17
CA GLU A 328 15.66 25.19 3.09
C GLU A 328 15.34 26.67 2.85
N GLY A 329 14.28 26.93 2.08
CA GLY A 329 13.71 28.26 1.91
C GLY A 329 12.53 28.49 2.84
N ASP A 330 11.56 29.26 2.38
CA ASP A 330 10.36 29.57 3.15
C ASP A 330 9.47 28.34 3.36
N PHE A 331 8.79 28.31 4.52
CA PHE A 331 7.71 27.37 4.80
C PHE A 331 6.44 28.16 5.08
N ASN A 332 5.54 28.17 4.11
CA ASN A 332 4.33 28.99 4.13
C ASN A 332 3.10 28.16 4.48
N LEU A 333 2.25 28.69 5.37
CA LEU A 333 0.94 28.13 5.70
C LEU A 333 -0.12 29.22 5.50
N HIS A 334 -1.16 28.93 4.71
CA HIS A 334 -2.30 29.81 4.46
C HIS A 334 -3.60 29.00 4.55
N ALA A 335 -4.62 29.55 5.18
CA ALA A 335 -5.96 28.98 5.22
C ALA A 335 -7.01 30.11 5.25
N ASP A 336 -8.06 30.00 4.43
CA ASP A 336 -9.14 31.00 4.40
C ASP A 336 -10.05 30.96 5.63
N LYS A 337 -10.07 29.82 6.33
CA LYS A 337 -10.78 29.63 7.60
C LYS A 337 -9.79 29.72 8.77
N ASN A 338 -9.44 28.58 9.36
CA ASN A 338 -8.67 28.54 10.61
C ASN A 338 -7.43 27.66 10.49
N ILE A 339 -6.32 28.09 11.11
CA ILE A 339 -5.17 27.24 11.42
C ILE A 339 -5.23 26.90 12.91
N ASN A 340 -5.19 25.61 13.23
CA ASN A 340 -5.32 25.13 14.60
C ASN A 340 -4.12 24.28 15.00
N PHE A 341 -3.58 24.52 16.19
CA PHE A 341 -2.52 23.71 16.79
C PHE A 341 -3.00 23.14 18.13
N HIS A 342 -2.94 21.82 18.29
CA HIS A 342 -3.29 21.12 19.52
C HIS A 342 -2.15 20.21 19.94
N ALA A 343 -1.71 20.30 21.20
CA ALA A 343 -0.73 19.40 21.78
C ALA A 343 -1.14 19.03 23.21
N LYS A 344 -0.95 17.76 23.57
CA LYS A 344 -1.22 17.26 24.93
C LYS A 344 -0.24 17.84 25.97
N GLU A 345 0.98 18.16 25.55
CA GLU A 345 2.03 18.67 26.44
C GLU A 345 2.37 20.14 26.20
N LYS A 346 3.01 20.46 25.07
CA LYS A 346 3.55 21.80 24.79
C LYS A 346 3.68 22.07 23.31
N ILE A 347 3.48 23.32 22.93
CA ILE A 347 3.85 23.89 21.63
C ILE A 347 5.01 24.86 21.87
N LYS A 348 6.05 24.80 21.03
CA LYS A 348 7.23 25.67 21.13
C LYS A 348 7.43 26.40 19.81
N PHE A 349 7.63 27.72 19.88
CA PHE A 349 8.01 28.55 18.74
C PHE A 349 9.33 29.26 19.05
N THR A 350 10.30 29.18 18.13
CA THR A 350 11.60 29.82 18.25
C THR A 350 11.98 30.43 16.91
N ALA A 351 12.48 31.66 16.93
CA ALA A 351 13.10 32.32 15.79
C ALA A 351 14.45 32.90 16.24
N GLU A 352 15.48 32.81 15.39
CA GLU A 352 16.83 33.32 15.71
C GLU A 352 16.91 34.86 15.67
N LYS A 353 16.00 35.48 14.91
CA LYS A 353 15.89 36.94 14.80
C LYS A 353 14.62 37.43 15.46
N ASP A 354 13.52 37.42 14.72
CA ASP A 354 12.25 38.03 15.14
C ASP A 354 11.11 37.03 15.07
N LEU A 355 10.23 37.04 16.08
CA LEU A 355 8.90 36.45 16.02
C LEU A 355 7.88 37.59 15.90
N VAL A 356 7.19 37.68 14.77
CA VAL A 356 6.19 38.73 14.50
C VAL A 356 4.79 38.14 14.60
N LEU A 357 3.97 38.65 15.53
CA LEU A 357 2.57 38.27 15.70
C LEU A 357 1.67 39.47 15.42
N ASN A 358 0.84 39.38 14.38
CA ASN A 358 -0.09 40.44 14.00
C ASN A 358 -1.52 39.89 13.90
N SER A 359 -2.49 40.67 14.38
CA SER A 359 -3.91 40.41 14.23
C SER A 359 -4.63 41.74 14.01
N GLN A 360 -5.48 41.83 12.99
CA GLN A 360 -6.19 43.06 12.67
C GLN A 360 -7.16 43.50 13.76
N ARG A 361 -7.66 42.56 14.57
CA ARG A 361 -8.67 42.84 15.59
C ARG A 361 -8.14 42.65 17.00
N TYR A 362 -7.81 41.41 17.37
CA TYR A 362 -7.32 41.09 18.71
C TYR A 362 -6.28 39.99 18.67
N LEU A 363 -5.21 40.16 19.44
CA LEU A 363 -4.34 39.07 19.87
C LEU A 363 -4.81 38.64 21.27
N TYR A 364 -5.35 37.43 21.38
CA TYR A 364 -5.77 36.88 22.67
C TYR A 364 -4.64 36.04 23.28
N ALA A 365 -4.07 36.51 24.40
CA ALA A 365 -3.10 35.76 25.20
C ALA A 365 -3.76 35.35 26.52
N MET A 366 -3.72 34.05 26.84
CA MET A 366 -4.41 33.49 27.99
C MET A 366 -3.70 32.24 28.49
N GLY A 367 -3.66 32.07 29.81
CA GLY A 367 -3.14 30.90 30.49
C GLY A 367 -3.90 30.73 31.81
N GLU A 368 -4.25 29.49 32.16
CA GLU A 368 -5.05 29.20 33.35
C GLU A 368 -4.30 29.55 34.65
N SER A 369 -3.02 29.20 34.72
CA SER A 369 -2.17 29.50 35.89
C SER A 369 -1.44 30.83 35.79
N GLY A 370 -1.30 31.40 34.58
CA GLY A 370 -0.63 32.68 34.38
C GLY A 370 -0.12 32.90 32.97
N ILE A 371 0.31 34.13 32.70
CA ILE A 371 1.00 34.54 31.48
C ILE A 371 2.31 35.18 31.91
N LEU A 372 3.44 34.63 31.47
CA LEU A 372 4.77 35.10 31.83
C LEU A 372 5.44 35.75 30.61
N ASN A 373 5.81 37.02 30.74
CA ASN A 373 6.56 37.75 29.72
C ASN A 373 7.90 38.22 30.31
N SER A 374 8.98 38.07 29.56
CA SER A 374 10.31 38.46 30.03
C SER A 374 11.17 38.97 28.88
N SER A 375 12.02 39.95 29.17
CA SER A 375 13.10 40.40 28.29
C SER A 375 14.39 40.44 29.11
N GLN A 376 15.30 39.49 28.86
CA GLN A 376 16.52 39.31 29.67
C GLN A 376 17.61 40.33 29.33
N LYS A 377 17.62 40.84 28.09
CA LYS A 377 18.62 41.80 27.58
C LYS A 377 17.98 43.11 27.11
N GLY A 378 16.69 43.30 27.33
CA GLY A 378 15.93 44.42 26.79
C GLY A 378 14.78 44.84 27.72
N SER A 379 13.77 45.46 27.14
CA SER A 379 12.61 45.97 27.87
C SER A 379 11.32 45.36 27.35
N VAL A 380 10.36 45.10 28.23
CA VAL A 380 8.95 44.88 27.86
C VAL A 380 8.29 46.26 27.72
N ARG A 381 7.71 46.57 26.55
CA ARG A 381 7.06 47.85 26.26
C ARG A 381 5.63 47.61 25.79
N HIS A 382 4.71 48.46 26.24
CA HIS A 382 3.31 48.44 25.84
C HIS A 382 2.89 49.80 25.30
N TYR A 383 2.12 49.80 24.23
CA TYR A 383 1.44 50.98 23.71
C TYR A 383 -0.01 50.61 23.42
N GLY A 384 -0.94 51.42 23.93
CA GLY A 384 -2.36 51.32 23.60
C GLY A 384 -2.89 52.72 23.38
N ARG A 385 -3.36 53.02 22.15
CA ARG A 385 -3.87 54.35 21.79
C ARG A 385 -4.97 54.82 22.73
N ASP A 386 -5.90 53.92 23.04
CA ASP A 386 -7.09 54.23 23.83
C ASP A 386 -6.90 53.93 25.33
N GLY A 387 -5.82 53.23 25.70
CA GLY A 387 -5.46 52.95 27.08
C GLY A 387 -4.80 51.58 27.30
N ILE A 388 -4.21 51.42 28.48
CA ILE A 388 -3.72 50.15 29.03
C ILE A 388 -4.44 49.97 30.36
N THR A 389 -5.22 48.90 30.50
CA THR A 389 -6.00 48.62 31.71
C THR A 389 -5.67 47.23 32.24
N SER A 390 -5.70 47.08 33.57
CA SER A 390 -5.55 45.79 34.23
C SER A 390 -6.41 45.74 35.49
N PHE A 391 -6.72 44.52 35.93
CA PHE A 391 -7.44 44.27 37.17
C PHE A 391 -7.02 42.90 37.72
N THR A 392 -6.93 42.79 39.05
CA THR A 392 -6.76 41.52 39.78
C THR A 392 -7.62 41.58 41.05
N ASP A 393 -8.18 40.44 41.47
CA ASP A 393 -8.84 40.33 42.79
C ASP A 393 -7.82 40.28 43.94
N GLY A 394 -6.56 39.94 43.62
CA GLY A 394 -5.45 39.91 44.57
C GLY A 394 -4.62 41.19 44.54
N SER A 395 -3.34 41.05 44.89
CA SER A 395 -2.39 42.16 44.88
C SER A 395 -1.91 42.47 43.47
N GLN A 396 -1.87 43.77 43.12
CA GLN A 396 -1.14 44.25 41.96
C GLN A 396 0.20 44.82 42.42
N LEU A 397 1.29 44.18 41.99
CA LEU A 397 2.65 44.54 42.42
C LEU A 397 3.38 45.26 41.29
N HIS A 398 3.98 46.40 41.62
CA HIS A 398 4.90 47.14 40.75
C HIS A 398 6.15 47.44 41.55
N GLY A 399 7.32 47.07 41.04
CA GLY A 399 8.58 47.26 41.74
C GLY A 399 9.72 47.49 40.76
N ALA A 400 10.61 48.40 41.13
CA ALA A 400 11.87 48.64 40.43
C ALA A 400 12.98 48.79 41.48
N GLY A 401 14.14 48.19 41.24
CA GLY A 401 15.34 48.48 42.04
C GLY A 401 15.87 49.90 41.81
N GLY A 402 15.43 50.55 40.74
CA GLY A 402 15.67 51.96 40.42
C GLY A 402 14.42 52.82 40.62
N ARG A 403 14.14 53.70 39.64
CA ARG A 403 13.04 54.68 39.68
C ARG A 403 11.72 54.10 39.18
N ILE A 404 10.61 54.53 39.78
CA ILE A 404 9.24 54.38 39.25
C ILE A 404 8.69 55.77 38.95
N ASP A 405 8.25 56.00 37.71
CA ASP A 405 7.61 57.25 37.27
C ASP A 405 6.13 57.03 36.99
N LEU A 406 5.27 57.86 37.59
CA LEU A 406 3.84 57.91 37.31
C LEU A 406 3.50 59.34 36.88
N ALA A 407 3.15 59.53 35.60
CA ALA A 407 2.87 60.84 35.03
C ALA A 407 1.61 60.80 34.16
N GLY A 408 0.77 61.82 34.32
CA GLY A 408 -0.48 62.00 33.60
C GLY A 408 -1.17 63.28 34.06
N SER A 409 -2.31 63.63 33.44
CA SER A 409 -3.12 64.77 33.88
C SER A 409 -3.73 64.55 35.27
N GLN A 410 -4.01 63.30 35.64
CA GLN A 410 -4.49 62.88 36.96
C GLN A 410 -3.81 61.58 37.39
N VAL A 411 -3.40 61.52 38.66
CA VAL A 411 -2.90 60.30 39.32
C VAL A 411 -3.69 60.12 40.61
N HIS A 412 -4.42 59.01 40.73
CA HIS A 412 -5.29 58.74 41.87
C HIS A 412 -4.63 57.78 42.86
N PHE A 413 -4.37 58.27 44.08
CA PHE A 413 -3.96 57.44 45.22
C PHE A 413 -5.16 57.22 46.14
N ASN A 414 -5.74 56.02 46.11
CA ASN A 414 -6.90 55.61 46.93
C ASN A 414 -8.17 56.49 46.79
N SER A 415 -8.27 57.34 45.76
CA SER A 415 -9.42 58.21 45.51
C SER A 415 -10.41 57.68 44.46
N VAL A 416 -10.06 56.60 43.76
CA VAL A 416 -10.93 55.87 42.82
C VAL A 416 -10.87 54.38 43.14
N SER A 417 -12.03 53.76 43.30
CA SER A 417 -12.11 52.31 43.55
C SER A 417 -11.77 51.50 42.28
N PRO A 418 -11.08 50.35 42.41
CA PRO A 418 -10.78 49.49 41.27
C PRO A 418 -12.07 48.90 40.68
N ARG A 419 -12.10 48.72 39.35
CA ARG A 419 -13.25 48.15 38.63
C ARG A 419 -12.87 46.84 37.98
N SER A 420 -13.65 45.80 38.20
CA SER A 420 -13.43 44.47 37.60
C SER A 420 -13.43 44.47 36.07
N THR A 421 -14.07 45.47 35.45
CA THR A 421 -14.11 45.69 34.00
C THR A 421 -12.80 46.20 33.41
N TRP A 422 -11.82 46.62 34.23
CA TRP A 422 -10.50 47.05 33.74
C TRP A 422 -9.62 45.87 33.32
N GLY A 423 -9.95 44.65 33.70
CA GLY A 423 -9.32 43.42 33.22
C GLY A 423 -10.30 42.53 32.45
N PRO A 424 -9.82 41.73 31.47
CA PRO A 424 -10.69 40.89 30.67
C PRO A 424 -11.02 39.57 31.39
N LYS A 425 -11.71 39.61 32.55
CA LYS A 425 -12.11 38.39 33.29
C LYS A 425 -12.91 37.37 32.46
N TRP A 426 -13.51 37.83 31.36
CA TRP A 426 -14.26 36.99 30.42
C TRP A 426 -13.35 36.15 29.49
N LEU A 427 -12.07 36.50 29.35
CA LEU A 427 -11.13 35.88 28.40
C LEU A 427 -10.66 34.51 28.91
N LYS A 428 -11.37 33.47 28.48
CA LYS A 428 -11.11 32.06 28.80
C LYS A 428 -11.41 31.18 27.57
N PRO A 429 -10.85 29.95 27.47
CA PRO A 429 -10.92 29.14 26.24
C PRO A 429 -12.34 28.92 25.70
N GLU A 430 -13.26 28.57 26.59
CA GLU A 430 -14.64 28.21 26.24
C GLU A 430 -15.56 29.41 26.03
N HIS A 431 -15.08 30.64 26.23
CA HIS A 431 -15.89 31.82 26.02
C HIS A 431 -16.35 31.90 24.55
N GLN A 432 -17.60 32.30 24.29
CA GLN A 432 -18.20 32.27 22.94
C GLN A 432 -17.41 33.05 21.88
N LYS A 433 -16.67 34.09 22.30
CA LYS A 433 -15.80 34.90 21.42
C LYS A 433 -14.44 34.26 21.09
N ILE A 434 -14.04 33.23 21.84
CA ILE A 434 -12.77 32.50 21.69
C ILE A 434 -13.02 31.15 21.03
N GLY A 435 -14.03 30.41 21.50
CA GLY A 435 -14.53 29.23 20.83
C GLY A 435 -13.60 28.01 20.87
N ILE A 436 -12.60 27.98 21.75
CA ILE A 436 -11.74 26.80 21.93
C ILE A 436 -12.53 25.78 22.75
N LYS A 437 -13.12 24.80 22.07
CA LYS A 437 -13.90 23.72 22.67
C LYS A 437 -13.11 22.43 22.64
N THR A 438 -12.96 21.81 23.80
CA THR A 438 -12.37 20.46 23.89
C THR A 438 -13.41 19.43 23.43
N LEU A 439 -13.03 18.61 22.47
CA LEU A 439 -13.79 17.50 21.93
C LEU A 439 -13.27 16.20 22.53
N GLN A 440 -14.18 15.28 22.83
CA GLN A 440 -13.86 13.88 23.09
C GLN A 440 -14.03 13.12 21.78
N LYS A 441 -12.93 12.63 21.21
CA LYS A 441 -12.92 11.80 20.00
C LYS A 441 -12.47 10.39 20.37
N GLN A 442 -12.61 9.47 19.43
CA GLN A 442 -12.08 8.12 19.53
C GLN A 442 -10.88 8.01 18.59
N ASP A 443 -9.80 7.43 19.10
CA ASP A 443 -8.63 7.02 18.31
C ASP A 443 -8.62 5.50 18.21
N ILE A 444 -7.99 4.96 17.16
CA ILE A 444 -7.83 3.52 16.98
C ILE A 444 -6.56 3.05 17.71
N VAL A 445 -6.64 1.89 18.37
CA VAL A 445 -5.48 1.26 19.01
C VAL A 445 -4.60 0.63 17.94
N ALA A 446 -3.48 1.28 17.60
CA ALA A 446 -2.60 0.85 16.50
C ALA A 446 -2.05 -0.59 16.63
N GLU A 447 -1.79 -1.10 17.84
CA GLU A 447 -1.27 -2.46 18.04
C GLU A 447 -2.31 -3.57 17.81
N GLU A 448 -3.60 -3.27 18.03
CA GLU A 448 -4.71 -4.20 17.84
C GLU A 448 -5.89 -3.42 17.24
N PRO A 449 -5.84 -2.99 15.96
CA PRO A 449 -6.82 -2.04 15.41
C PRO A 449 -8.24 -2.58 15.34
N ILE A 450 -8.38 -3.91 15.19
CA ILE A 450 -9.66 -4.60 15.11
C ILE A 450 -9.66 -5.71 16.16
N LYS A 451 -10.64 -5.66 17.06
CA LYS A 451 -10.82 -6.62 18.14
C LYS A 451 -12.21 -7.25 18.06
N GLY A 452 -12.26 -8.57 17.91
CA GLY A 452 -13.52 -9.29 17.76
C GLY A 452 -14.36 -8.84 16.56
N GLY A 453 -13.70 -8.46 15.46
CA GLY A 453 -14.35 -7.98 14.23
C GLY A 453 -14.88 -6.55 14.30
N LYS A 454 -14.51 -5.75 15.31
CA LYS A 454 -14.90 -4.34 15.44
C LYS A 454 -13.66 -3.47 15.65
N ALA A 455 -13.73 -2.21 15.21
CA ALA A 455 -12.71 -1.22 15.48
C ALA A 455 -12.43 -1.11 16.99
N ASN A 456 -11.17 -1.23 17.38
CA ASN A 456 -10.71 -1.14 18.76
C ASN A 456 -10.30 0.31 19.05
N THR A 457 -11.00 0.96 19.97
CA THR A 457 -10.88 2.41 20.15
C THR A 457 -10.50 2.82 21.57
N VAL A 458 -9.82 3.96 21.68
CA VAL A 458 -9.50 4.65 22.93
C VAL A 458 -9.97 6.08 22.87
N LYS A 459 -10.33 6.67 24.03
CA LYS A 459 -10.79 8.06 24.09
C LYS A 459 -9.60 9.01 24.03
N ILE A 460 -9.72 10.05 23.22
CA ILE A 460 -8.73 11.13 23.12
C ILE A 460 -9.38 12.50 23.21
N LYS A 461 -8.67 13.44 23.83
CA LYS A 461 -9.05 14.85 23.89
C LYS A 461 -8.37 15.61 22.77
N THR A 462 -9.11 16.44 22.06
CA THR A 462 -8.57 17.30 21.00
C THR A 462 -9.41 18.56 20.86
N THR A 463 -8.87 19.61 20.26
CA THR A 463 -9.63 20.80 19.82
C THR A 463 -9.84 20.82 18.30
N ILE A 464 -9.42 19.76 17.61
CA ILE A 464 -9.51 19.60 16.16
C ILE A 464 -10.71 18.73 15.81
N ASP A 465 -11.61 19.22 14.95
CA ASP A 465 -12.83 18.48 14.60
C ASP A 465 -12.57 17.32 13.63
N GLY A 466 -11.76 17.58 12.59
CA GLY A 466 -11.26 16.58 11.63
C GLY A 466 -10.09 15.75 12.18
N PHE A 467 -10.28 15.13 13.35
CA PHE A 467 -9.26 14.30 13.98
C PHE A 467 -9.01 13.01 13.17
N ILE A 468 -7.76 12.78 12.80
CA ILE A 468 -7.30 11.64 12.00
C ILE A 468 -6.72 10.58 12.96
N THR A 469 -6.98 9.30 12.68
CA THR A 469 -6.61 8.15 13.54
C THR A 469 -5.81 7.12 12.76
N HIS A 470 -5.32 6.08 13.45
CA HIS A 470 -4.90 4.85 12.77
C HIS A 470 -6.09 4.22 12.01
N GLU A 471 -5.81 3.37 11.02
CA GLU A 471 -6.83 2.55 10.36
C GLU A 471 -7.43 1.51 11.32
N PRO A 472 -8.73 1.17 11.28
CA PRO A 472 -9.74 1.63 10.33
C PRO A 472 -10.21 3.07 10.64
N TYR A 473 -9.82 3.99 9.76
CA TYR A 473 -10.21 5.39 9.81
C TYR A 473 -11.49 5.56 9.02
N LYS A 474 -12.53 6.08 9.66
CA LYS A 474 -13.79 6.33 8.98
C LYS A 474 -13.71 7.66 8.25
N ARG A 475 -13.75 7.61 6.91
CA ARG A 475 -13.91 8.79 6.06
C ARG A 475 -15.11 9.62 6.55
N PRO A 476 -14.92 10.91 6.90
CA PRO A 476 -16.06 11.76 7.17
C PRO A 476 -16.87 11.87 5.88
N ALA A 477 -18.20 11.77 5.96
CA ALA A 477 -19.07 11.79 4.79
C ALA A 477 -18.74 13.00 3.91
N GLY A 478 -18.50 12.76 2.61
CA GLY A 478 -18.20 13.79 1.63
C GLY A 478 -19.43 14.66 1.38
N GLY A 479 -19.77 15.53 2.32
CA GLY A 479 -20.61 16.67 2.07
C GLY A 479 -19.76 17.76 1.45
N ARG A 480 -20.22 18.33 0.33
CA ARG A 480 -19.84 19.71 0.01
C ARG A 480 -20.32 20.54 1.19
N ASP A 481 -19.42 21.22 1.90
CA ASP A 481 -19.88 22.24 2.83
C ASP A 481 -20.64 23.26 1.97
N LYS A 482 -21.89 23.58 2.35
CA LYS A 482 -22.75 24.52 1.61
C LYS A 482 -22.16 25.93 1.46
N ASP A 483 -21.00 26.17 2.07
CA ASP A 483 -20.33 27.47 2.14
C ASP A 483 -19.18 27.59 1.13
N ASP A 484 -18.98 26.63 0.23
CA ASP A 484 -17.91 26.66 -0.81
C ASP A 484 -18.24 27.57 -2.02
N ILE A 485 -19.22 28.48 -1.88
CA ILE A 485 -19.48 29.57 -2.83
C ILE A 485 -19.72 30.85 -2.03
N ALA A 486 -18.68 31.67 -1.90
CA ALA A 486 -18.78 33.12 -1.72
C ALA A 486 -17.55 33.80 -2.33
#